data_AF-A0A2H4VIF1-F1
#
_entry.id   AF-A0A2H4VIF1-F1
#
_cell.length_a   1.000
_cell.length_b   1.000
_cell.length_c   1.000
_cell.angle_alpha   90.00
_cell.angle_beta   90.00
_cell.angle_gamma   90.00
#
_symmetry.space_group_name_H-M   'P 1'
#
loop_
_entity.id
_entity.type
_entity.pdbx_description
1 polymer ?
#
loop_
_entity_poly.entity_id
_entity_poly.type
_entity_poly.pdbx_seq_one_letter_code
_entity_poly.pdbx_strand_id
1 'polypeptide(L)'
;MDEKGFGYTLDAVLAIIPVMIVLFGVSNLALSPESPLQIHSSQKAHDTMELMVNYREGNALSVLEKMSAILNSGNNSPASITSAGELASDFLDKNLASSEYLLTEESQLGGKALAGRMELKNTDNVATAIRNSGNYTYRIYIT
;
A
#
# COMPACT_ATOMS: atom_id res chain seq x y z
N MET A 1 45.59 12.92 -45.97
CA MET A 1 44.46 13.11 -45.04
C MET A 1 43.87 11.74 -44.77
N ASP A 2 43.55 11.49 -43.51
CA ASP A 2 43.43 10.16 -42.89
C ASP A 2 42.09 9.49 -43.24
N GLU A 3 42.12 8.36 -43.97
CA GLU A 3 40.93 7.60 -44.40
C GLU A 3 40.68 6.35 -43.51
N LYS A 4 41.04 6.40 -42.23
CA LYS A 4 40.93 5.24 -41.30
C LYS A 4 39.98 5.44 -40.12
N GLY A 5 39.08 6.43 -40.20
CA GLY A 5 38.14 6.73 -39.11
C GLY A 5 36.79 5.98 -39.15
N PHE A 6 36.35 5.50 -40.32
CA PHE A 6 34.95 5.06 -40.48
C PHE A 6 34.71 3.56 -40.23
N GLY A 7 35.71 2.70 -40.49
CA GLY A 7 35.59 1.26 -40.24
C GLY A 7 35.71 0.89 -38.76
N TYR A 8 36.48 1.68 -37.99
CA TYR A 8 36.76 1.40 -36.59
C TYR A 8 35.59 1.75 -35.65
N THR A 9 34.80 2.76 -36.00
CA THR A 9 33.59 3.13 -35.23
C THR A 9 32.44 2.16 -35.46
N LEU A 10 32.37 1.54 -36.65
CA LEU A 10 31.30 0.61 -37.03
C LEU A 10 31.42 -0.74 -36.29
N ASP A 11 32.66 -1.23 -36.11
CA ASP A 11 32.95 -2.45 -35.34
C ASP A 11 32.65 -2.26 -33.83
N ALA A 12 33.01 -1.11 -33.27
CA ALA A 12 32.75 -0.77 -31.87
C ALA A 12 31.24 -0.67 -31.56
N VAL A 13 30.42 -0.17 -32.49
CA VAL A 13 28.96 -0.11 -32.32
C VAL A 13 28.34 -1.52 -32.37
N LEU A 14 28.84 -2.39 -33.26
CA LEU A 14 28.34 -3.77 -33.36
C LEU A 14 28.64 -4.58 -32.09
N ALA A 15 29.79 -4.34 -31.45
CA ALA A 15 30.19 -5.00 -30.21
C ALA A 15 29.34 -4.62 -28.99
N ILE A 16 28.64 -3.48 -29.01
CA ILE A 16 27.78 -3.01 -27.91
C ILE A 16 26.41 -3.71 -27.90
N ILE A 17 25.92 -4.17 -29.05
CA ILE A 17 24.61 -4.83 -29.19
C ILE A 17 24.46 -6.08 -28.30
N PRO A 18 25.39 -7.06 -28.28
CA PRO A 18 25.26 -8.23 -27.42
C PRO A 18 25.33 -7.87 -25.92
N VAL A 19 26.10 -6.85 -25.54
CA VAL A 19 26.17 -6.35 -24.15
C VAL A 19 24.81 -5.77 -23.71
N MET A 20 24.15 -5.02 -24.59
CA MET A 20 22.79 -4.52 -24.33
C MET A 20 21.78 -5.67 -24.15
N ILE A 21 21.82 -6.69 -25.01
CA ILE A 21 20.89 -7.83 -24.93
C ILE A 21 21.03 -8.56 -23.58
N VAL A 22 22.26 -8.76 -23.09
CA VAL A 22 22.51 -9.40 -21.79
C VAL A 22 21.99 -8.55 -20.63
N LEU A 23 22.18 -7.22 -20.67
CA LEU A 23 21.68 -6.30 -19.63
C LEU A 23 20.15 -6.24 -19.56
N PHE A 24 19.46 -6.26 -20.70
CA PHE A 24 18.00 -6.30 -20.75
C PHE A 24 17.42 -7.69 -20.41
N GLY A 25 18.14 -8.77 -20.70
CA GLY A 25 17.73 -10.14 -20.39
C GLY A 25 17.71 -10.46 -18.89
N VAL A 26 18.69 -9.97 -18.13
CA VAL A 26 18.73 -10.17 -16.67
C VAL A 26 17.72 -9.30 -15.91
N SER A 27 17.33 -8.16 -16.47
CA SER A 27 16.41 -7.23 -15.82
C SER A 27 14.96 -7.73 -15.78
N ASN A 28 14.57 -8.68 -16.65
CA ASN A 28 13.22 -9.25 -16.67
C ASN A 28 13.07 -10.55 -15.85
N LEU A 29 14.14 -11.06 -15.23
CA LEU A 29 14.12 -12.32 -14.47
C LEU A 29 13.75 -12.18 -12.98
N ALA A 30 13.47 -10.95 -12.51
CA ALA A 30 13.18 -10.68 -11.09
C ALA A 30 11.72 -10.25 -10.80
N LEU A 31 10.81 -10.43 -11.75
CA LEU A 31 9.38 -10.35 -11.46
C LEU A 31 8.90 -11.76 -11.13
N SER A 32 9.02 -12.14 -9.85
CA SER A 32 8.18 -13.21 -9.31
C SER A 32 6.74 -12.90 -9.71
N PRO A 33 6.05 -13.78 -10.47
CA PRO A 33 4.65 -13.56 -10.74
C PRO A 33 3.93 -13.68 -9.41
N GLU A 34 3.52 -12.54 -8.84
CA GLU A 34 2.57 -12.53 -7.74
C GLU A 34 1.37 -13.37 -8.18
N SER A 35 0.96 -14.30 -7.32
CA SER A 35 -0.14 -15.19 -7.67
C SER A 35 -1.41 -14.37 -7.99
N PRO A 36 -2.28 -14.81 -8.91
CA PRO A 36 -3.52 -14.10 -9.24
C PRO A 36 -4.39 -13.80 -7.99
N LEU A 37 -4.27 -14.66 -6.97
CA LEU A 37 -4.93 -14.53 -5.68
C LEU A 37 -4.36 -13.37 -4.84
N GLN A 38 -3.05 -13.18 -4.84
CA GLN A 38 -2.40 -12.02 -4.22
C GLN A 38 -2.79 -10.72 -4.90
N ILE A 39 -2.86 -10.68 -6.24
CA ILE A 39 -3.25 -9.50 -7.01
C ILE A 39 -4.69 -9.07 -6.67
N HIS A 40 -5.64 -10.01 -6.68
CA HIS A 40 -7.04 -9.73 -6.32
C HIS A 40 -7.19 -9.29 -4.86
N SER A 41 -6.45 -9.91 -3.93
CA SER A 41 -6.48 -9.50 -2.53
C SER A 41 -5.92 -8.09 -2.35
N SER A 42 -4.76 -7.79 -2.96
CA SER A 42 -4.10 -6.48 -2.91
C SER A 42 -5.00 -5.36 -3.44
N GLN A 43 -5.71 -5.64 -4.54
CA GLN A 43 -6.71 -4.72 -5.09
C GLN A 43 -7.83 -4.42 -4.08
N LYS A 44 -8.36 -5.43 -3.38
CA LYS A 44 -9.39 -5.24 -2.35
C LYS A 44 -8.92 -4.38 -1.18
N ALA A 45 -7.68 -4.54 -0.72
CA ALA A 45 -7.11 -3.66 0.31
C ALA A 45 -6.99 -2.22 -0.20
N HIS A 46 -6.57 -2.04 -1.45
CA HIS A 46 -6.46 -0.73 -2.07
C HIS A 46 -7.84 -0.07 -2.23
N ASP A 47 -8.83 -0.79 -2.75
CA ASP A 47 -10.18 -0.32 -2.96
C ASP A 47 -10.85 0.07 -1.64
N THR A 48 -10.68 -0.76 -0.60
CA THR A 48 -11.20 -0.45 0.74
C THR A 48 -10.58 0.81 1.31
N MET A 49 -9.26 0.95 1.15
CA MET A 49 -8.54 2.11 1.64
C MET A 49 -8.94 3.38 0.86
N GLU A 50 -9.11 3.30 -0.46
CA GLU A 50 -9.66 4.38 -1.27
C GLU A 50 -11.09 4.73 -0.88
N LEU A 51 -11.92 3.74 -0.54
CA LEU A 51 -13.24 3.98 0.03
C LEU A 51 -13.14 4.75 1.34
N MET A 52 -12.22 4.43 2.25
CA MET A 52 -12.05 5.20 3.49
C MET A 52 -11.58 6.65 3.25
N VAL A 53 -10.80 6.88 2.18
CA VAL A 53 -10.33 8.23 1.79
C VAL A 53 -11.47 9.05 1.18
N ASN A 54 -12.30 8.43 0.36
CA ASN A 54 -13.30 9.12 -0.46
C ASN A 54 -14.71 9.09 0.14
N TYR A 55 -15.01 8.14 1.03
CA TYR A 55 -16.33 8.01 1.64
C TYR A 55 -16.60 9.20 2.54
N ARG A 56 -17.56 10.02 2.11
CA ARG A 56 -18.02 11.22 2.79
C ARG A 56 -19.52 11.12 3.00
N GLU A 57 -19.93 11.31 4.24
CA GLU A 57 -21.35 11.42 4.57
C GLU A 57 -21.78 12.87 4.31
N GLY A 58 -22.24 13.13 3.07
CA GLY A 58 -22.55 14.48 2.61
C GLY A 58 -21.29 15.35 2.45
N ASN A 59 -21.31 16.57 2.99
CA ASN A 59 -20.16 17.51 2.98
C ASN A 59 -19.19 17.29 4.15
N ALA A 60 -19.27 16.15 4.84
CA ALA A 60 -18.42 15.85 5.98
C ALA A 60 -17.01 15.41 5.55
N LEU A 61 -16.09 15.45 6.53
CA LEU A 61 -14.78 14.81 6.45
C LEU A 61 -14.92 13.33 6.08
N SER A 62 -13.94 12.80 5.34
CA SER A 62 -13.86 11.37 5.05
C SER A 62 -13.61 10.54 6.31
N VAL A 63 -13.73 9.21 6.21
CA VAL A 63 -13.51 8.32 7.36
C VAL A 63 -12.10 8.50 7.93
N LEU A 64 -11.07 8.50 7.06
CA LEU A 64 -9.68 8.72 7.46
C LEU A 64 -9.44 10.12 8.04
N GLU A 65 -10.08 11.14 7.49
CA GLU A 65 -9.99 12.51 8.01
C GLU A 65 -10.66 12.63 9.39
N LYS A 66 -11.84 12.03 9.59
CA LYS A 66 -12.53 11.96 10.88
C LYS A 66 -11.68 11.23 11.93
N MET A 67 -11.09 10.09 11.58
CA MET A 67 -10.17 9.37 12.47
C MET A 67 -8.98 10.24 12.88
N SER A 68 -8.34 10.88 11.90
CA SER A 68 -7.19 11.75 12.15
C SER A 68 -7.57 12.95 13.01
N ALA A 69 -8.77 13.51 12.82
CA ALA A 69 -9.27 14.60 13.63
C ALA A 69 -9.55 14.16 15.08
N ILE A 70 -10.10 12.97 15.31
CA ILE A 70 -10.35 12.40 16.64
C ILE A 70 -9.02 12.15 17.36
N LEU A 71 -8.06 11.49 16.69
CA LEU A 71 -6.75 11.21 17.25
C LEU A 71 -6.00 12.50 17.60
N ASN A 72 -6.01 13.48 16.70
CA ASN A 72 -5.32 14.76 16.90
C ASN A 72 -5.98 15.58 18.03
N SER A 73 -7.31 15.70 18.04
CA SER A 73 -8.03 16.47 19.05
C SER A 73 -7.93 15.85 20.46
N GLY A 74 -7.87 14.52 20.53
CA GLY A 74 -7.67 13.79 21.76
C GLY A 74 -6.21 13.51 22.12
N ASN A 75 -5.25 14.13 21.40
CA ASN A 75 -3.80 13.98 21.60
C ASN A 75 -3.34 12.53 21.77
N ASN A 76 -3.85 11.63 20.92
CA ASN A 76 -3.54 10.19 20.94
C ASN A 76 -3.83 9.49 22.29
N SER A 77 -4.74 10.04 23.11
CA SER A 77 -5.17 9.43 24.36
C SER A 77 -5.86 8.07 24.13
N PRO A 78 -5.88 7.17 25.12
CA PRO A 78 -6.58 5.88 24.99
C PRO A 78 -8.04 6.04 24.57
N ALA A 79 -8.74 7.07 25.04
CA ALA A 79 -10.12 7.35 24.66
C ALA A 79 -10.26 7.73 23.18
N SER A 80 -9.38 8.58 22.64
CA SER A 80 -9.45 8.94 21.22
C SER A 80 -9.06 7.80 20.31
N ILE A 81 -8.11 6.95 20.73
CA ILE A 81 -7.77 5.71 20.03
C ILE A 81 -9.00 4.79 19.95
N THR A 82 -9.71 4.59 21.06
CA THR A 82 -10.94 3.77 21.07
C THR A 82 -12.00 4.37 20.15
N SER A 83 -12.28 5.68 20.23
CA SER A 83 -13.29 6.32 19.38
C SER A 83 -12.93 6.29 17.89
N ALA A 84 -11.65 6.45 17.54
CA ALA A 84 -11.19 6.30 16.15
C ALA A 84 -11.29 4.83 15.69
N GLY A 85 -11.02 3.88 16.58
CA GLY A 85 -11.19 2.45 16.33
C GLY A 85 -12.63 2.03 16.12
N GLU A 86 -13.57 2.56 16.92
CA GLU A 86 -15.01 2.34 16.76
C GLU A 86 -15.51 2.86 15.40
N LEU A 87 -15.12 4.08 15.03
CA LEU A 87 -15.47 4.67 13.73
C LEU A 87 -14.95 3.81 12.57
N ALA A 88 -13.70 3.36 12.65
CA ALA A 88 -13.10 2.49 11.64
C ALA A 88 -13.79 1.13 11.57
N SER A 89 -14.09 0.53 12.73
CA SER A 89 -14.75 -0.78 12.83
C SER A 89 -16.15 -0.72 12.22
N ASP A 90 -16.93 0.32 12.54
CA ASP A 90 -18.27 0.52 11.98
C ASP A 90 -18.26 0.64 10.45
N PHE A 91 -17.25 1.29 9.90
CA PHE A 91 -17.10 1.41 8.45
C PHE A 91 -16.64 0.09 7.82
N LEU A 92 -15.62 -0.54 8.38
CA LEU A 92 -15.00 -1.74 7.83
C LEU A 92 -15.92 -2.95 7.96
N ASP A 93 -16.61 -3.11 9.08
CA ASP A 93 -17.57 -4.21 9.28
C ASP A 93 -18.74 -4.14 8.27
N LYS A 94 -19.15 -2.93 7.85
CA LYS A 94 -20.17 -2.75 6.81
C LYS A 94 -19.67 -3.06 5.40
N ASN A 95 -18.42 -2.74 5.09
CA ASN A 95 -17.85 -2.88 3.74
C ASN A 95 -17.13 -4.24 3.52
N LEU A 96 -16.69 -4.89 4.59
CA LEU A 96 -15.88 -6.11 4.57
C LEU A 96 -16.59 -7.29 5.27
N ALA A 97 -17.91 -7.31 5.31
CA ALA A 97 -18.80 -8.16 6.14
C ALA A 97 -18.49 -9.68 6.28
N SER A 98 -17.49 -10.23 5.62
CA SER A 98 -16.99 -11.62 5.81
C SER A 98 -15.46 -11.77 5.72
N SER A 99 -14.71 -10.68 5.79
CA SER A 99 -13.25 -10.69 5.66
C SER A 99 -12.60 -10.28 6.95
N GLU A 100 -11.60 -11.04 7.37
CA GLU A 100 -10.76 -10.61 8.47
C GLU A 100 -9.95 -9.41 8.00
N TYR A 101 -9.90 -8.39 8.85
CA TYR A 101 -9.10 -7.21 8.62
C TYR A 101 -8.39 -6.78 9.89
N LEU A 102 -7.32 -6.03 9.70
CA LEU A 102 -6.63 -5.28 10.74
C LEU A 102 -6.24 -3.91 10.20
N LEU A 103 -6.57 -2.87 10.94
CA LEU A 103 -6.18 -1.50 10.67
C LEU A 103 -5.21 -1.06 11.76
N THR A 104 -4.00 -0.69 11.36
CA THR A 104 -2.98 -0.14 12.26
C THR A 104 -2.64 1.29 11.89
N GLU A 105 -2.11 2.02 12.86
CA GLU A 105 -1.51 3.34 12.65
C GLU A 105 -0.03 3.30 13.01
N GLU A 106 0.82 3.62 12.04
CA GLU A 106 2.26 3.37 12.08
C GLU A 106 3.09 4.60 12.49
N SER A 107 2.58 5.81 12.28
CA SER A 107 3.34 7.07 12.46
C SER A 107 3.30 7.56 13.90
N GLN A 108 2.12 7.81 14.46
CA GLN A 108 1.95 8.46 15.77
C GLN A 108 1.77 7.46 16.92
N LEU A 109 1.28 6.26 16.61
CA LEU A 109 0.94 5.20 17.57
C LEU A 109 1.89 4.01 17.46
N GLY A 110 2.88 4.05 16.57
CA GLY A 110 3.96 3.06 16.48
C GLY A 110 3.50 1.66 16.07
N GLY A 111 2.51 1.55 15.19
CA GLY A 111 1.97 0.29 14.68
C GLY A 111 0.84 -0.27 15.55
N LYS A 112 0.21 0.55 16.39
CA LYS A 112 -0.90 0.12 17.25
C LYS A 112 -2.12 -0.22 16.40
N ALA A 113 -2.77 -1.34 16.74
CA ALA A 113 -4.05 -1.72 16.18
C ALA A 113 -5.15 -0.73 16.61
N LEU A 114 -5.87 -0.18 15.64
CA LEU A 114 -7.02 0.68 15.83
C LEU A 114 -8.34 -0.09 15.75
N ALA A 115 -8.46 -0.97 14.76
CA ALA A 115 -9.66 -1.74 14.49
C ALA A 115 -9.28 -3.06 13.80
N GLY A 116 -10.01 -4.14 14.05
CA GLY A 116 -9.78 -5.39 13.36
C GLY A 116 -9.98 -6.62 14.22
N ARG A 117 -10.12 -7.75 13.53
CA ARG A 117 -10.33 -9.07 14.13
C ARG A 117 -9.23 -10.06 13.73
N MET A 118 -8.34 -9.66 12.81
CA MET A 118 -7.25 -10.49 12.31
C MET A 118 -6.07 -10.54 13.30
N GLU A 119 -5.58 -11.75 13.59
CA GLU A 119 -4.28 -11.95 14.24
C GLU A 119 -3.16 -12.15 13.20
N LEU A 120 -2.11 -11.31 13.23
CA LEU A 120 -0.97 -11.37 12.29
C LEU A 120 -0.04 -12.58 12.47
N LYS A 121 -0.43 -13.61 13.23
CA LYS A 121 0.48 -14.69 13.63
C LYS A 121 0.80 -15.69 12.53
N ASN A 122 0.02 -15.77 11.44
CA ASN A 122 0.25 -16.77 10.40
C ASN A 122 -0.59 -16.50 9.13
N THR A 123 -0.21 -15.51 8.31
CA THR A 123 -1.01 -15.16 7.14
C THR A 123 -0.15 -15.00 5.88
N ASP A 124 0.04 -16.12 5.17
CA ASP A 124 0.74 -16.22 3.87
C ASP A 124 0.00 -15.53 2.70
N ASN A 125 -1.11 -14.83 2.94
CA ASN A 125 -1.90 -14.20 1.88
C ASN A 125 -2.71 -12.99 2.36
N VAL A 126 -2.02 -12.01 2.95
CA VAL A 126 -2.65 -10.74 3.38
C VAL A 126 -2.45 -9.67 2.34
N ALA A 127 -3.56 -9.12 1.87
CA ALA A 127 -3.58 -7.89 1.14
C ALA A 127 -3.26 -6.71 2.05
N THR A 128 -2.36 -5.82 1.62
CA THR A 128 -2.06 -4.62 2.41
C THR A 128 -2.21 -3.36 1.60
N ALA A 129 -2.71 -2.30 2.24
CA ALA A 129 -2.73 -0.97 1.65
C ALA A 129 -2.40 0.08 2.71
N ILE A 130 -1.71 1.13 2.28
CA ILE A 130 -1.27 2.24 3.14
C ILE A 130 -1.82 3.54 2.59
N ARG A 131 -2.34 4.39 3.49
CA ARG A 131 -2.67 5.79 3.20
C ARG A 131 -2.31 6.69 4.35
N ASN A 132 -2.00 7.93 3.99
CA ASN A 132 -1.72 9.00 4.93
C ASN A 132 -2.91 9.93 5.01
N SER A 133 -3.25 10.38 6.21
CA SER A 133 -4.23 11.45 6.43
C SER A 133 -3.74 12.33 7.58
N GLY A 134 -3.46 13.59 7.29
CA GLY A 134 -2.77 14.49 8.21
C GLY A 134 -1.39 13.96 8.60
N ASN A 135 -1.15 13.82 9.91
CA ASN A 135 0.12 13.32 10.48
C ASN A 135 0.12 11.80 10.73
N TYR A 136 -0.96 11.11 10.36
CA TYR A 136 -1.18 9.70 10.65
C TYR A 136 -1.00 8.85 9.38
N THR A 137 -0.39 7.69 9.55
CA THR A 137 -0.18 6.70 8.48
C THR A 137 -0.96 5.44 8.84
N TYR A 138 -2.02 5.20 8.09
CA TYR A 138 -2.90 4.06 8.29
C TYR A 138 -2.52 2.93 7.35
N ARG A 139 -2.49 1.72 7.88
CA ARG A 139 -2.25 0.51 7.12
C ARG A 139 -3.38 -0.47 7.38
N ILE A 140 -4.01 -0.94 6.32
CA ILE A 140 -5.01 -2.01 6.40
C ILE A 140 -4.39 -3.31 5.89
N TYR A 141 -4.76 -4.39 6.57
CA TYR A 141 -4.47 -5.78 6.27
C TYR A 141 -5.81 -6.46 6.04
N ILE A 142 -5.99 -7.19 4.93
CA ILE A 142 -7.23 -7.88 4.58
C ILE A 142 -6.91 -9.28 4.04
N THR A 143 -7.70 -10.28 4.41
CA THR A 143 -7.70 -11.63 3.80
C THR A 143 -8.84 -11.82 2.82
#